data_AF-Q36102-F1
#
_entry.id   AF-Q36102-F1
#
_cell.length_a   1.000
_cell.length_b   1.000
_cell.length_c   1.000
_cell.angle_alpha   90.00
_cell.angle_beta   90.00
_cell.angle_gamma   90.00
#
_symmetry.space_group_name_H-M   'P 1'
#
loop_
_entity.id
_entity.type
_entity.pdbx_description
1 polymer ?
#
loop_
_entity_poly.entity_id
_entity_poly.type
_entity_poly.pdbx_seq_one_letter_code
_entity_poly.pdbx_strand_id
1 'polypeptide(L)'
;MSSKPSPVYLTDSYSANTVAGYLGKSGTYTLYCPDTQEHYIGANLNFGLRLKQHYHDHSRINRILYNRVSEVGFNRFVWQPTVVTPHYYVDYVREHLDRGKNYQMYRILSDLVKYETRMYEQAFKSYVGPSLNGLGDISFPVNWNPSDTRISFYGRPFIAITEKGVEYPFSSLNYRSQILGTSRKTIDLVMNYDVYVECKGIDAKCRFFEQGQKLREGTPYVNYILSQISKLSITILYLLVK
;
A
#
# COMPACT_ATOMS: atom_id res chain seq x y z
N MET A 1 -11.45 -25.01 -2.51
CA MET A 1 -10.63 -24.30 -3.52
C MET A 1 -11.53 -23.31 -4.26
N SER A 2 -11.10 -22.06 -4.44
CA SER A 2 -11.84 -21.09 -5.26
C SER A 2 -11.53 -21.35 -6.73
N SER A 3 -12.56 -21.48 -7.59
CA SER A 3 -12.33 -21.70 -9.02
C SER A 3 -11.59 -20.51 -9.64
N LYS A 4 -10.53 -20.82 -10.40
CA LYS A 4 -9.79 -19.82 -11.19
C LYS A 4 -10.80 -19.16 -12.15
N PRO A 5 -11.02 -17.83 -12.08
CA PRO A 5 -11.95 -17.19 -12.99
C PRO A 5 -11.46 -17.35 -14.43
N SER A 6 -12.40 -17.54 -15.35
CA SER A 6 -12.12 -17.54 -16.78
C SER A 6 -11.48 -16.21 -17.23
N PRO A 7 -10.69 -16.22 -18.32
CA PRO A 7 -10.37 -15.02 -19.06
C PRO A 7 -11.66 -14.32 -19.52
N VAL A 8 -11.63 -12.99 -19.63
CA VAL A 8 -12.74 -12.21 -20.16
C VAL A 8 -12.22 -11.16 -21.13
N TYR A 9 -12.82 -11.08 -22.32
CA TYR A 9 -12.63 -9.94 -23.21
C TYR A 9 -13.22 -8.71 -22.54
N LEU A 10 -12.44 -7.63 -22.49
CA LEU A 10 -12.93 -6.39 -21.94
C LEU A 10 -13.90 -5.70 -22.90
N THR A 11 -14.66 -4.78 -22.34
CA THR A 11 -15.54 -3.87 -23.07
C THR A 11 -15.02 -2.45 -22.90
N ASP A 12 -15.38 -1.51 -23.77
CA ASP A 12 -14.96 -0.11 -23.59
C ASP A 12 -15.71 0.58 -22.43
N SER A 13 -16.81 0.00 -21.97
CA SER A 13 -17.60 0.45 -20.83
C SER A 13 -17.51 -0.52 -19.64
N TYR A 14 -17.59 0.03 -18.43
CA TYR A 14 -17.60 -0.74 -17.19
C TYR A 14 -18.84 -1.66 -17.08
N SER A 15 -18.60 -2.94 -16.79
CA SER A 15 -19.64 -3.92 -16.46
C SER A 15 -19.52 -4.39 -15.01
N ALA A 16 -20.56 -4.12 -14.21
CA ALA A 16 -20.63 -4.57 -12.82
C ALA A 16 -20.64 -6.11 -12.72
N ASN A 17 -21.32 -6.79 -13.65
CA ASN A 17 -21.40 -8.25 -13.71
C ASN A 17 -20.02 -8.86 -14.01
N THR A 18 -19.27 -8.27 -14.95
CA THR A 18 -17.90 -8.69 -15.26
C THR A 18 -17.01 -8.55 -14.03
N VAL A 19 -17.08 -7.42 -13.32
CA VAL A 19 -16.28 -7.19 -12.11
C VAL A 19 -16.66 -8.10 -10.94
N ALA A 20 -17.95 -8.43 -10.78
CA ALA A 20 -18.46 -9.24 -9.68
C ALA A 20 -17.80 -10.64 -9.59
N GLY A 21 -17.55 -11.30 -10.74
CA GLY A 21 -16.90 -12.61 -10.81
C GLY A 21 -15.46 -12.67 -10.29
N TYR A 22 -14.82 -11.50 -10.07
CA TYR A 22 -13.46 -11.35 -9.57
C TYR A 22 -13.38 -10.68 -8.18
N LEU A 23 -14.50 -10.35 -7.54
CA LEU A 23 -14.51 -9.80 -6.18
C LEU A 23 -14.03 -10.84 -5.17
N GLY A 24 -13.23 -10.41 -4.18
CA GLY A 24 -12.72 -11.30 -3.14
C GLY A 24 -11.75 -12.37 -3.65
N LYS A 25 -11.13 -12.15 -4.83
CA LYS A 25 -10.05 -12.98 -5.36
C LYS A 25 -8.78 -12.12 -5.46
N SER A 26 -7.66 -12.66 -4.98
CA SER A 26 -6.33 -12.06 -5.03
C SER A 26 -5.42 -12.86 -5.96
N GLY A 27 -4.31 -12.28 -6.39
CA GLY A 27 -3.36 -12.97 -7.24
C GLY A 27 -2.56 -12.08 -8.17
N THR A 28 -2.02 -12.71 -9.21
CA THR A 28 -1.43 -12.07 -10.39
C THR A 28 -2.38 -12.21 -11.57
N TYR A 29 -2.49 -11.16 -12.39
CA TYR A 29 -3.29 -11.12 -13.61
C TYR A 29 -2.46 -10.61 -14.79
N THR A 30 -2.87 -11.01 -15.98
CA THR A 30 -2.39 -10.51 -17.25
C THR A 30 -3.52 -9.72 -17.94
N LEU A 31 -3.16 -8.60 -18.54
CA LEU A 31 -3.90 -7.95 -19.61
C LEU A 31 -3.12 -8.24 -20.91
N TYR A 32 -3.77 -8.86 -21.88
CA TYR A 32 -3.15 -9.29 -23.13
C TYR A 32 -3.94 -8.75 -24.32
N CYS A 33 -3.27 -8.18 -25.31
CA CYS A 33 -3.87 -7.74 -26.57
C CYS A 33 -3.57 -8.80 -27.65
N PRO A 34 -4.54 -9.60 -28.11
CA PRO A 34 -4.30 -10.63 -29.12
C PRO A 34 -3.82 -10.06 -30.46
N ASP A 35 -4.35 -8.89 -30.84
CA ASP A 35 -4.07 -8.23 -32.12
C ASP A 35 -2.60 -7.78 -32.23
N THR A 36 -1.95 -7.48 -31.10
CA THR A 36 -0.58 -6.92 -31.06
C THR A 36 0.43 -7.79 -30.30
N GLN A 37 -0.03 -8.90 -29.71
CA GLN A 37 0.76 -9.79 -28.83
C GLN A 37 1.34 -9.11 -27.58
N GLU A 38 0.85 -7.91 -27.23
CA GLU A 38 1.37 -7.13 -26.12
C GLU A 38 0.77 -7.57 -24.77
N HIS A 39 1.61 -7.52 -23.74
CA HIS A 39 1.30 -8.00 -22.41
C HIS A 39 1.52 -6.90 -21.36
N TYR A 40 0.60 -6.81 -20.40
CA TYR A 40 0.78 -6.14 -19.11
C TYR A 40 0.51 -7.16 -18.00
N ILE A 41 1.41 -7.23 -17.03
CA ILE A 41 1.30 -8.10 -15.86
C ILE A 41 1.17 -7.25 -14.61
N GLY A 42 0.19 -7.59 -13.77
CA GLY A 42 -0.08 -6.90 -12.52
C GLY A 42 -0.46 -7.86 -11.38
N ALA A 43 -0.34 -7.40 -10.14
CA ALA A 43 -0.87 -8.12 -8.98
C ALA A 43 -1.91 -7.29 -8.22
N ASN A 44 -2.83 -7.96 -7.51
CA ASN A 44 -3.71 -7.28 -6.56
C ASN A 44 -4.28 -8.22 -5.47
N LEU A 45 -4.69 -7.61 -4.36
CA LEU A 45 -5.46 -8.28 -3.30
C LEU A 45 -6.95 -8.41 -3.63
N ASN A 46 -7.46 -7.68 -4.62
CA ASN A 46 -8.83 -7.80 -5.09
C ASN A 46 -8.88 -7.50 -6.59
N PHE A 47 -8.97 -8.56 -7.39
CA PHE A 47 -9.05 -8.47 -8.85
C PHE A 47 -10.24 -7.65 -9.32
N GLY A 48 -11.42 -7.79 -8.71
CA GLY A 48 -12.60 -6.98 -9.07
C GLY A 48 -12.38 -5.48 -8.86
N LEU A 49 -11.83 -5.08 -7.71
CA LEU A 49 -11.48 -3.67 -7.47
C LEU A 49 -10.39 -3.18 -8.42
N ARG A 50 -9.39 -4.02 -8.76
CA ARG A 50 -8.33 -3.65 -9.69
C ARG A 50 -8.83 -3.52 -11.13
N LEU A 51 -9.69 -4.42 -11.57
CA LEU A 51 -10.33 -4.34 -12.89
C LEU A 51 -11.22 -3.10 -12.98
N LYS A 52 -12.05 -2.82 -11.97
CA LYS A 52 -12.80 -1.56 -11.87
C LYS A 52 -11.89 -0.34 -11.92
N GLN A 53 -10.72 -0.39 -11.28
CA GLN A 53 -9.75 0.71 -11.36
C GLN A 53 -9.24 0.92 -12.79
N HIS A 54 -8.87 -0.13 -13.54
CA HIS A 54 -8.45 0.03 -14.93
C HIS A 54 -9.54 0.69 -15.80
N TYR A 55 -10.81 0.31 -15.62
CA TYR A 55 -11.98 0.97 -16.24
C TYR A 55 -12.16 2.47 -15.89
N HIS A 56 -11.56 2.96 -14.80
CA HIS A 56 -11.60 4.38 -14.44
C HIS A 56 -10.32 5.14 -14.80
N ASP A 57 -9.17 4.45 -14.77
CA ASP A 57 -7.85 5.04 -14.94
C ASP A 57 -7.44 5.18 -16.42
N HIS A 58 -7.95 4.33 -17.33
CA HIS A 58 -7.43 4.21 -18.71
C HIS A 58 -7.52 5.50 -19.55
N SER A 59 -8.44 6.41 -19.23
CA SER A 59 -8.60 7.71 -19.88
C SER A 59 -7.99 8.88 -19.10
N ARG A 60 -7.35 8.61 -17.94
CA ARG A 60 -6.96 9.64 -16.96
C ARG A 60 -5.48 9.62 -16.58
N ILE A 61 -4.80 8.50 -16.77
CA ILE A 61 -3.44 8.30 -16.26
C ILE A 61 -2.48 8.02 -17.43
N ASN A 62 -1.49 8.89 -17.63
CA ASN A 62 -0.41 8.66 -18.58
C ASN A 62 0.51 7.55 -18.06
N ARG A 63 0.37 6.35 -18.63
CA ARG A 63 1.18 5.13 -18.38
C ARG A 63 1.15 4.29 -19.66
N ILE A 64 2.22 3.55 -19.95
CA ILE A 64 2.37 2.76 -21.18
C ILE A 64 1.11 1.93 -21.52
N LEU A 65 0.61 1.13 -20.58
CA LEU A 65 -0.66 0.39 -20.73
C LEU A 65 -1.83 1.28 -21.17
N TYR A 66 -2.06 2.42 -20.50
CA TYR A 66 -3.25 3.23 -20.72
C TYR A 66 -3.14 4.11 -21.98
N ASN A 67 -1.93 4.53 -22.33
CA ASN A 67 -1.63 5.16 -23.62
C ASN A 67 -1.95 4.16 -24.74
N ARG A 68 -1.47 2.91 -24.61
CA ARG A 68 -1.77 1.85 -25.57
C ARG A 68 -3.25 1.51 -25.67
N VAL A 69 -3.96 1.43 -24.54
CA VAL A 69 -5.42 1.26 -24.50
C VAL A 69 -6.14 2.41 -25.22
N SER A 70 -5.62 3.63 -25.16
CA SER A 70 -6.18 4.78 -25.88
C SER A 70 -5.94 4.72 -27.38
N GLU A 71 -4.88 4.04 -27.84
CA GLU A 71 -4.58 3.83 -29.27
C GLU A 71 -5.42 2.72 -29.91
N VAL A 72 -5.57 1.57 -29.23
CA VAL A 72 -6.19 0.36 -29.83
C VAL A 72 -7.61 0.05 -29.33
N GLY A 73 -8.06 0.71 -28.25
CA GLY A 73 -9.33 0.44 -27.57
C GLY A 73 -9.17 -0.54 -26.39
N PHE A 74 -9.98 -0.36 -25.34
CA PHE A 74 -9.91 -1.22 -24.15
C PHE A 74 -10.52 -2.60 -24.42
N ASN A 75 -11.50 -2.66 -25.32
CA ASN A 75 -12.12 -3.90 -25.81
C ASN A 75 -11.16 -4.91 -26.47
N ARG A 76 -9.97 -4.48 -26.91
CA ARG A 76 -8.94 -5.36 -27.50
C ARG A 76 -8.17 -6.16 -26.47
N PHE A 77 -8.30 -5.82 -25.18
CA PHE A 77 -7.59 -6.51 -24.12
C PHE A 77 -8.42 -7.63 -23.49
N VAL A 78 -7.77 -8.78 -23.32
CA VAL A 78 -8.27 -9.88 -22.50
C VAL A 78 -7.73 -9.73 -21.08
N TRP A 79 -8.63 -9.65 -20.09
CA TRP A 79 -8.27 -9.75 -18.68
C TRP A 79 -8.26 -11.22 -18.25
N GLN A 80 -7.13 -11.68 -17.73
CA GLN A 80 -6.96 -13.07 -17.29
C GLN A 80 -6.24 -13.13 -15.94
N PRO A 81 -6.86 -13.70 -14.88
CA PRO A 81 -6.13 -14.14 -13.71
C PRO A 81 -5.10 -15.21 -14.10
N THR A 82 -3.83 -14.97 -13.78
CA THR A 82 -2.71 -15.85 -14.11
C THR A 82 -2.52 -16.87 -12.99
N VAL A 83 -2.44 -16.38 -11.75
CA VAL A 83 -2.41 -17.16 -10.51
C VAL A 83 -3.42 -16.55 -9.55
N VAL A 84 -4.21 -17.37 -8.87
CA VAL A 84 -5.13 -16.95 -7.79
C VAL A 84 -4.51 -17.37 -6.47
N THR A 85 -4.17 -16.40 -5.63
CA THR A 85 -3.61 -16.66 -4.28
C THR A 85 -4.72 -16.91 -3.27
N PRO A 86 -4.49 -17.74 -2.23
CA PRO A 86 -5.45 -17.91 -1.15
C PRO A 86 -5.72 -16.59 -0.42
N HIS A 87 -6.94 -16.41 0.10
CA HIS A 87 -7.21 -15.32 1.04
C HIS A 87 -6.97 -15.84 2.46
N TYR A 88 -5.70 -15.92 2.86
CA TYR A 88 -5.27 -16.51 4.14
C TYR A 88 -6.11 -16.06 5.35
N TYR A 89 -6.52 -14.78 5.42
CA TYR A 89 -7.41 -14.32 6.49
C TYR A 89 -8.84 -14.86 6.43
N VAL A 90 -9.41 -15.02 5.24
CA VAL A 90 -10.75 -15.61 5.07
C VAL A 90 -10.74 -17.08 5.47
N ASP A 91 -9.66 -17.80 5.11
CA ASP A 91 -9.47 -19.20 5.48
C ASP A 91 -9.22 -19.33 7.00
N TYR A 92 -8.35 -18.49 7.59
CA TYR A 92 -8.16 -18.40 9.05
C TYR A 92 -9.47 -18.13 9.82
N VAL A 93 -10.31 -17.20 9.35
CA VAL A 93 -11.60 -16.91 10.01
C VAL A 93 -12.58 -18.06 9.88
N ARG A 94 -12.52 -18.84 8.78
CA ARG A 94 -13.35 -20.05 8.60
C ARG A 94 -12.91 -21.19 9.51
N GLU A 95 -11.61 -21.31 9.79
CA GLU A 95 -11.01 -22.36 10.61
C GLU A 95 -11.04 -22.02 12.13
N HIS A 96 -11.13 -20.73 12.48
CA HIS A 96 -11.14 -20.24 13.85
C HIS A 96 -12.34 -19.32 14.14
N LEU A 97 -13.54 -19.82 13.86
CA LEU A 97 -14.82 -19.12 14.07
C LEU A 97 -15.03 -18.67 15.53
N ASP A 98 -14.48 -19.43 16.48
CA ASP A 98 -14.49 -19.16 17.93
C ASP A 98 -13.68 -17.90 18.31
N ARG A 99 -12.66 -17.53 17.53
CA ARG A 99 -11.71 -16.46 17.88
C ARG A 99 -12.13 -15.07 17.39
N GLY A 100 -13.23 -14.98 16.64
CA GLY A 100 -13.74 -13.73 16.08
C GLY A 100 -12.78 -13.03 15.11
N LYS A 101 -13.07 -11.76 14.80
CA LYS A 101 -12.29 -10.96 13.84
C LYS A 101 -11.05 -10.36 14.50
N ASN A 102 -9.90 -11.03 14.40
CA ASN A 102 -8.62 -10.51 14.89
C ASN A 102 -7.94 -9.59 13.86
N TYR A 103 -7.83 -8.29 14.17
CA TYR A 103 -7.22 -7.28 13.29
C TYR A 103 -5.70 -7.43 13.09
N GLN A 104 -4.96 -7.93 14.09
CA GLN A 104 -3.52 -8.19 13.94
C GLN A 104 -3.31 -9.35 12.94
N MET A 105 -4.11 -10.41 13.08
CA MET A 105 -4.10 -11.54 12.17
C MET A 105 -4.52 -11.13 10.75
N TYR A 106 -5.56 -10.29 10.60
CA TYR A 106 -5.92 -9.70 9.32
C TYR A 106 -4.74 -9.02 8.63
N ARG A 107 -3.95 -8.23 9.37
CA ARG A 107 -2.78 -7.55 8.82
C ARG A 107 -1.69 -8.53 8.40
N ILE A 108 -1.26 -9.44 9.28
CA ILE A 108 -0.22 -10.43 8.99
C ILE A 108 -0.58 -11.25 7.76
N LEU A 109 -1.78 -11.82 7.74
CA LEU A 109 -2.24 -12.68 6.65
C LEU A 109 -2.46 -11.90 5.35
N SER A 110 -2.90 -10.64 5.42
CA SER A 110 -2.97 -9.77 4.22
C SER A 110 -1.58 -9.41 3.68
N ASP A 111 -0.59 -9.20 4.55
CA ASP A 111 0.78 -8.89 4.15
C ASP A 111 1.48 -10.12 3.53
N LEU A 112 1.16 -11.34 3.98
CA LEU A 112 1.57 -12.58 3.30
C LEU A 112 0.98 -12.69 1.88
N VAL A 113 -0.31 -12.42 1.68
CA VAL A 113 -0.90 -12.39 0.32
C VAL A 113 -0.22 -11.31 -0.55
N LYS A 114 0.11 -10.12 -0.01
CA LYS A 114 0.85 -9.11 -0.78
C LYS A 114 2.22 -9.63 -1.23
N TYR A 115 2.94 -10.32 -0.35
CA TYR A 115 4.25 -10.86 -0.65
C TYR A 115 4.19 -11.94 -1.76
N GLU A 116 3.32 -12.93 -1.58
CA GLU A 116 3.11 -14.01 -2.55
C GLU A 116 2.65 -13.47 -3.93
N THR A 117 1.65 -12.59 -3.95
CA THR A 117 1.16 -11.97 -5.21
C THR A 117 2.23 -11.14 -5.91
N ARG A 118 3.18 -10.54 -5.18
CA ARG A 118 4.32 -9.83 -5.77
C ARG A 118 5.42 -10.76 -6.26
N MET A 119 5.71 -11.86 -5.57
CA MET A 119 6.64 -12.88 -6.07
C MET A 119 6.19 -13.42 -7.43
N TYR A 120 4.91 -13.83 -7.55
CA TYR A 120 4.37 -14.29 -8.83
C TYR A 120 4.43 -13.19 -9.90
N GLU A 121 4.08 -11.94 -9.57
CA GLU A 121 4.18 -10.84 -10.53
C GLU A 121 5.61 -10.62 -11.04
N GLN A 122 6.63 -10.75 -10.19
CA GLN A 122 8.03 -10.67 -10.62
C GLN A 122 8.38 -11.83 -11.53
N ALA A 123 8.10 -13.07 -11.11
CA ALA A 123 8.41 -14.27 -11.90
C ALA A 123 7.78 -14.20 -13.30
N PHE A 124 6.51 -13.78 -13.41
CA PHE A 124 5.85 -13.61 -14.70
C PHE A 124 6.42 -12.44 -15.51
N LYS A 125 6.78 -11.30 -14.89
CA LYS A 125 7.42 -10.18 -15.60
C LYS A 125 8.79 -10.57 -16.16
N SER A 126 9.63 -11.25 -15.37
CA SER A 126 10.94 -11.72 -15.79
C SER A 126 10.87 -12.79 -16.88
N TYR A 127 9.86 -13.66 -16.84
CA TYR A 127 9.66 -14.70 -17.86
C TYR A 127 9.07 -14.18 -19.18
N VAL A 128 8.08 -13.28 -19.11
CA VAL A 128 7.33 -12.81 -20.29
C VAL A 128 7.95 -11.58 -20.95
N GLY A 129 8.69 -10.73 -20.21
CA GLY A 129 9.16 -9.44 -20.72
C GLY A 129 8.04 -8.49 -21.18
N PRO A 130 6.97 -8.26 -20.39
CA PRO A 130 5.75 -7.57 -20.84
C PRO A 130 5.99 -6.10 -21.20
N SER A 131 5.88 -5.77 -22.49
CA SER A 131 6.14 -4.43 -23.05
C SER A 131 5.31 -3.28 -22.45
N LEU A 132 4.12 -3.57 -21.93
CA LEU A 132 3.21 -2.56 -21.38
C LEU A 132 3.47 -2.26 -19.90
N ASN A 133 4.39 -2.99 -19.26
CA ASN A 133 4.94 -2.63 -17.96
C ASN A 133 6.08 -1.63 -18.13
N GLY A 134 5.96 -0.46 -17.51
CA GLY A 134 7.04 0.55 -17.52
C GLY A 134 8.31 0.06 -16.82
N LEU A 135 9.45 0.65 -17.21
CA LEU A 135 10.83 0.38 -16.75
C LEU A 135 11.11 0.75 -15.27
N GLY A 136 10.10 0.68 -14.40
CA GLY A 136 10.27 0.99 -12.98
C GLY A 136 10.85 -0.19 -12.22
N ASP A 137 12.04 -0.01 -11.64
CA ASP A 137 12.61 -0.94 -10.66
C ASP A 137 11.60 -1.19 -9.54
N ILE A 138 11.32 -2.47 -9.27
CA ILE A 138 10.27 -2.85 -8.34
C ILE A 138 10.84 -2.89 -6.91
N SER A 139 10.76 -1.73 -6.27
CA SER A 139 10.94 -1.59 -4.83
C SER A 139 9.93 -2.48 -4.09
N PHE A 140 10.44 -3.49 -3.38
CA PHE A 140 9.67 -4.14 -2.32
C PHE A 140 9.58 -3.17 -1.13
N PRO A 141 8.37 -2.80 -0.65
CA PRO A 141 8.20 -2.11 0.63
C PRO A 141 8.36 -3.09 1.81
N VAL A 142 9.28 -4.06 1.66
CA VAL A 142 9.64 -5.10 2.62
C VAL A 142 11.16 -5.22 2.54
N ASN A 143 11.85 -4.53 3.45
CA ASN A 143 13.30 -4.56 3.58
C ASN A 143 13.65 -5.81 4.41
N TRP A 144 13.56 -6.98 3.77
CA TRP A 144 13.68 -8.26 4.46
C TRP A 144 15.16 -8.59 4.69
N ASN A 145 15.64 -8.34 5.90
CA ASN A 145 16.97 -8.75 6.34
C ASN A 145 16.86 -10.18 6.91
N PRO A 146 17.34 -11.23 6.22
CA PRO A 146 17.22 -12.61 6.71
C PRO A 146 18.07 -12.87 7.97
N SER A 147 19.03 -11.99 8.27
CA SER A 147 19.81 -12.01 9.51
C SER A 147 19.09 -11.33 10.68
N ASP A 148 18.00 -10.58 10.43
CA ASP A 148 17.21 -9.93 11.46
C ASP A 148 16.06 -10.85 11.90
N THR A 149 16.36 -11.75 12.82
CA THR A 149 15.36 -12.61 13.49
C THR A 149 14.37 -11.84 14.36
N ARG A 150 14.57 -10.52 14.51
CA ARG A 150 13.58 -9.63 15.12
C ARG A 150 12.54 -9.33 14.04
N ILE A 151 11.29 -9.73 14.28
CA ILE A 151 10.14 -9.22 13.53
C ILE A 151 9.97 -7.73 13.91
N SER A 152 10.82 -6.87 13.34
CA SER A 152 10.73 -5.43 13.48
C SER A 152 9.58 -4.93 12.61
N PHE A 153 8.35 -5.07 13.13
CA PHE A 153 7.11 -4.52 12.57
C PHE A 153 7.26 -3.02 12.27
N TYR A 154 7.79 -2.64 11.09
CA TYR A 154 8.00 -1.27 10.58
C TYR A 154 7.86 -0.20 11.66
N GLY A 155 8.79 -0.28 12.61
CA GLY A 155 8.55 0.11 13.99
C GLY A 155 9.57 1.13 14.36
N ARG A 156 9.27 2.39 14.00
CA ARG A 156 9.97 3.56 14.49
C ARG A 156 9.90 3.50 16.03
N PRO A 157 10.99 3.15 16.74
CA PRO A 157 10.95 3.00 18.17
C PRO A 157 10.99 4.39 18.78
N PHE A 158 10.09 4.67 19.69
CA PHE A 158 10.02 5.96 20.38
C PHE A 158 9.75 5.75 21.87
N ILE A 159 9.72 6.85 22.59
CA ILE A 159 9.30 6.95 23.98
C ILE A 159 8.24 8.06 24.01
N ALA A 160 7.10 7.81 24.67
CA ALA A 160 6.20 8.88 25.06
C ALA A 160 6.58 9.31 26.48
N ILE A 161 6.93 10.59 26.68
CA ILE A 161 7.31 11.13 27.98
C ILE A 161 6.20 12.08 28.43
N THR A 162 5.59 11.79 29.57
CA THR A 162 4.54 12.65 30.16
C THR A 162 5.09 13.96 30.72
N GLU A 163 4.21 14.93 30.96
CA GLU A 163 4.54 16.17 31.70
C GLU A 163 5.15 15.89 33.10
N LYS A 164 4.91 14.71 33.67
CA LYS A 164 5.46 14.26 34.97
C LYS A 164 6.78 13.48 34.84
N GLY A 165 7.37 13.40 33.65
CA GLY A 165 8.60 12.65 33.39
C GLY A 165 8.45 11.12 33.31
N VAL A 166 7.25 10.57 33.49
CA VAL A 166 7.00 9.13 33.30
C VAL A 166 7.17 8.77 31.83
N GLU A 167 8.03 7.79 31.57
CA GLU A 167 8.36 7.28 30.24
C GLU A 167 7.56 6.03 29.88
N TYR A 168 7.02 6.01 28.66
CA TYR A 168 6.36 4.85 28.07
C TYR A 168 7.18 4.39 26.85
N PRO A 169 8.05 3.37 27.01
CA PRO A 169 8.96 2.92 25.97
C PRO A 169 8.28 1.98 24.96
N PHE A 170 8.65 2.12 23.69
CA PHE A 170 7.68 1.86 22.63
C PHE A 170 8.36 1.43 21.30
N SER A 171 8.30 0.13 20.95
CA SER A 171 8.71 -0.51 19.66
C SER A 171 8.07 -0.10 18.29
N SER A 172 6.73 -0.10 18.04
CA SER A 172 6.12 0.46 16.80
C SER A 172 4.93 1.45 16.96
N LEU A 173 4.88 2.48 16.10
CA LEU A 173 3.81 3.50 16.02
C LEU A 173 2.38 2.95 15.92
N ASN A 174 2.16 1.87 15.16
CA ASN A 174 0.81 1.41 14.82
C ASN A 174 0.03 0.83 16.02
N TYR A 175 0.72 0.34 17.04
CA TYR A 175 0.10 -0.26 18.23
C TYR A 175 -0.32 0.79 19.28
N ARG A 176 0.16 2.04 19.18
CA ARG A 176 0.06 3.03 20.27
C ARG A 176 -0.94 4.12 20.12
N SER A 177 -1.41 4.38 18.91
CA SER A 177 -2.55 5.27 18.79
C SER A 177 -3.77 4.75 19.58
N GLN A 178 -3.81 3.44 19.85
CA GLN A 178 -4.79 2.80 20.73
C GLN A 178 -4.45 3.00 22.22
N ILE A 179 -3.23 2.62 22.66
CA ILE A 179 -2.83 2.73 24.09
C ILE A 179 -2.79 4.19 24.57
N LEU A 180 -2.30 5.12 23.76
CA LEU A 180 -2.23 6.54 24.11
C LEU A 180 -3.55 7.28 23.86
N GLY A 181 -4.49 6.73 23.09
CA GLY A 181 -5.70 7.43 22.66
C GLY A 181 -5.44 8.62 21.71
N THR A 182 -4.27 8.69 21.07
CA THR A 182 -3.83 9.79 20.19
C THR A 182 -3.62 9.29 18.76
N SER A 183 -4.06 10.02 17.73
CA SER A 183 -3.96 9.51 16.36
C SER A 183 -2.50 9.29 15.90
N ARG A 184 -2.25 8.24 15.11
CA ARG A 184 -0.91 7.97 14.52
C ARG A 184 -0.38 9.18 13.75
N LYS A 185 -1.24 9.89 13.01
CA LYS A 185 -0.84 11.09 12.24
C LYS A 185 -0.36 12.21 13.16
N THR A 186 -1.02 12.40 14.30
CA THR A 186 -0.63 13.39 15.30
C THR A 186 0.73 13.06 15.88
N ILE A 187 0.94 11.81 16.33
CA ILE A 187 2.21 11.35 16.91
C ILE A 187 3.36 11.49 15.90
N ASP A 188 3.15 11.12 14.64
CA ASP A 188 4.18 11.22 13.58
C ASP A 188 4.50 12.68 13.20
N LEU A 189 3.50 13.58 13.24
CA LEU A 189 3.67 15.03 13.00
C LEU A 189 4.48 15.71 14.10
N VAL A 190 4.26 15.37 15.37
CA VAL A 190 4.94 15.99 16.52
C VAL A 190 6.19 15.21 16.99
N MET A 191 6.55 14.12 16.32
CA MET A 191 7.71 13.29 16.68
C MET A 191 9.00 14.12 16.69
N ASN A 192 9.76 14.04 17.78
CA ASN A 192 10.99 14.80 18.01
C ASN A 192 10.80 16.32 18.05
N TYR A 193 9.60 16.84 18.25
CA TYR A 193 9.37 18.25 18.62
C TYR A 193 9.12 18.36 20.12
N ASP A 194 9.58 19.45 20.75
CA ASP A 194 9.29 19.72 22.16
C ASP A 194 7.87 20.31 22.32
N VAL A 195 6.87 19.47 22.04
CA VAL A 195 5.44 19.80 22.10
C VAL A 195 4.70 18.67 22.82
N TYR A 196 3.90 19.05 23.82
CA TYR A 196 3.01 18.13 24.52
C TYR A 196 1.67 17.97 23.79
N VAL A 197 1.24 16.72 23.64
CA VAL A 197 -0.02 16.32 23.00
C VAL A 197 -0.86 15.48 23.98
N GLU A 198 -2.15 15.77 24.05
CA GLU A 198 -3.11 15.03 24.87
C GLU A 198 -3.16 13.53 24.50
N CYS A 199 -2.95 12.68 25.50
CA CYS A 199 -2.95 11.22 25.39
C CYS A 199 -4.05 10.63 26.28
N LYS A 200 -5.28 10.62 25.73
CA LYS A 200 -6.52 10.20 26.41
C LYS A 200 -6.49 8.79 27.00
N GLY A 201 -5.68 7.89 26.43
CA GLY A 201 -5.57 6.51 26.92
C GLY A 201 -4.78 6.36 28.23
N ILE A 202 -4.07 7.40 28.67
CA ILE A 202 -3.28 7.43 29.91
C ILE A 202 -3.50 8.72 30.74
N ASP A 203 -4.54 9.49 30.43
CA ASP A 203 -4.94 10.75 31.08
C ASP A 203 -3.78 11.72 31.38
N ALA A 204 -2.93 11.94 30.38
CA ALA A 204 -1.76 12.82 30.47
C ALA A 204 -1.45 13.46 29.12
N LYS A 205 -0.72 14.58 29.10
CA LYS A 205 -0.06 15.03 27.86
C LYS A 205 1.32 14.40 27.75
N CYS A 206 1.71 14.01 26.54
CA CYS A 206 3.03 13.45 26.23
C CYS A 206 3.72 14.22 25.12
N ARG A 207 5.05 14.29 25.22
CA ARG A 207 5.95 14.53 24.08
C ARG A 207 6.46 13.19 23.54
N PHE A 208 6.83 13.12 22.27
CA PHE A 208 7.26 11.87 21.62
C PHE A 208 8.68 11.97 21.08
N PHE A 209 9.50 10.99 21.44
CA PHE A 209 10.93 11.00 21.20
C PHE A 209 11.42 9.68 20.59
N GLU A 210 11.90 9.72 19.35
CA GLU A 210 12.59 8.62 18.69
C GLU A 210 14.02 8.51 19.23
N GLN A 211 14.40 7.30 19.67
CA GLN A 211 15.72 7.08 20.25
C GLN A 211 16.83 7.41 19.24
N GLY A 212 17.81 8.23 19.66
CA GLY A 212 18.94 8.65 18.84
C GLY A 212 18.74 9.93 18.02
N GLN A 213 17.55 10.55 18.04
CA GLN A 213 17.32 11.87 17.44
C GLN A 213 17.48 12.98 18.49
N LYS A 214 17.72 14.23 18.06
CA LYS A 214 17.61 15.40 18.94
C LYS A 214 16.18 15.95 18.89
N LEU A 215 15.69 16.47 20.02
CA LEU A 215 14.49 17.31 20.04
C LEU A 215 14.72 18.56 19.18
N ARG A 216 13.65 18.98 18.49
CA ARG A 216 13.58 20.17 17.65
C ARG A 216 12.68 21.19 18.35
N GLU A 217 13.15 22.43 18.40
CA GLU A 217 12.35 23.55 18.90
C GLU A 217 11.31 23.99 17.86
N GLY A 218 10.27 24.68 18.34
CA GLY A 218 9.17 25.20 17.52
C GLY A 218 8.03 24.20 17.28
N THR A 219 7.06 24.61 16.46
CA THR A 219 5.88 23.79 16.15
C THR A 219 6.00 23.12 14.78
N PRO A 220 5.57 21.86 14.62
CA PRO A 220 5.71 21.13 13.36
C PRO A 220 4.88 21.75 12.22
N TYR A 221 3.85 22.54 12.53
CA TYR A 221 3.01 23.20 11.53
C TYR A 221 3.78 24.24 10.71
N VAL A 222 4.66 25.01 11.35
CA VAL A 222 5.50 26.02 10.68
C VAL A 222 6.51 25.33 9.75
N ASN A 223 7.23 24.32 10.25
CA ASN A 223 8.19 23.56 9.44
C ASN A 223 7.52 22.75 8.31
N TYR A 224 6.32 22.21 8.54
CA TYR A 224 5.55 21.56 7.47
C TYR A 224 5.20 22.56 6.36
N ILE A 225 4.62 23.72 6.71
CA ILE A 225 4.28 24.79 5.75
C ILE A 225 5.52 25.26 4.99
N LEU A 226 6.62 25.58 5.69
CA LEU A 226 7.88 25.97 5.06
C LEU A 226 8.44 24.89 4.12
N SER A 227 8.29 23.60 4.45
CA SER A 227 8.71 22.48 3.59
C SER A 227 7.83 22.26 2.34
N GLN A 228 6.59 22.75 2.34
CA GLN A 228 5.73 22.77 1.15
C GLN A 228 6.02 24.00 0.29
N ILE A 229 6.24 25.16 0.92
CA ILE A 229 6.62 26.40 0.24
C ILE A 229 7.95 26.22 -0.51
N SER A 230 8.98 25.67 0.13
CA SER A 230 10.28 25.46 -0.54
C SER A 230 10.21 24.52 -1.74
N LYS A 231 9.35 23.50 -1.70
CA LYS A 231 9.07 22.61 -2.85
C LYS A 231 8.36 23.35 -3.98
N LEU A 232 7.34 24.17 -3.66
CA LEU A 232 6.67 25.02 -4.64
C LEU A 232 7.65 25.99 -5.31
N SER A 233 8.53 26.65 -4.54
CA SER A 233 9.55 27.55 -5.08
C SER A 233 10.50 26.86 -6.06
N ILE A 234 10.97 25.65 -5.74
CA ILE A 234 11.83 24.85 -6.63
C ILE A 234 11.07 24.44 -7.90
N THR A 235 9.80 24.04 -7.79
CA THR A 235 8.97 23.71 -8.96
C THR A 235 8.73 24.91 -9.87
N ILE A 236 8.48 26.10 -9.31
CA ILE A 236 8.31 27.35 -10.08
C ILE A 236 9.62 27.75 -10.78
N LEU A 237 10.77 27.67 -10.10
CA LEU A 237 12.08 27.90 -10.72
C LEU A 237 12.35 26.91 -11.86
N TYR A 238 12.00 25.63 -11.71
CA TYR A 238 12.19 24.61 -12.75
C TYR A 238 11.26 24.81 -13.97
N LEU A 239 10.12 25.49 -13.79
CA LEU A 239 9.17 25.86 -14.85
C LEU A 239 9.50 27.20 -15.53
N LEU A 240 10.39 28.02 -14.95
CA LEU A 240 10.85 29.30 -15.51
C LEU A 240 12.21 29.20 -16.22
N VAL A 241 12.85 28.03 -16.18
CA VAL A 241 14.17 27.74 -16.80
C VAL A 241 14.03 26.68 -17.92
N LYS A 242 12.82 26.55 -18.48
CA LYS A 242 12.49 25.76 -19.68
C LYS A 242 11.60 26.57 -20.61
#